data_AF-A0A5N3ZY83-F1
#
_entry.id   AF-A0A5N3ZY83-F1
#
_cell.length_a   1.000
_cell.length_b   1.000
_cell.length_c   1.000
_cell.angle_alpha   90.00
_cell.angle_beta   90.00
_cell.angle_gamma   90.00
#
_symmetry.space_group_name_H-M   'P 1'
#
loop_
_entity.id
_entity.type
_entity.pdbx_description
1 polymer ?
#
loop_
_entity_poly.entity_id
_entity_poly.type
_entity_poly.pdbx_seq_one_letter_code
_entity_poly.pdbx_strand_id
1 'polypeptide(L)'
;MNGIRVISTMWIILDHRYSVQFYFPLWNNFYKETWTRSAGNMFMINAQMAVDTFFLLSGILVTYVYLWSAEKSTSFHIFKFYLHRFLRLTPVLVAVIVFIVTLLRQFASGPLWSSMIHSQLIEGCEKYWWKTLLYIQNYDRTPSMCIPHGWYLSADMQLFVISPIFLLALSRWPKRTLYGIVALIVCNIVGCFLLGWFFELNGIMQGNVDFEKQMVFVWQYYFPAYTRAAPWLIGIILGYYLYLSKKKRYELSTKIVAILCILSLMVMCAIVFGGHNLITSEYRRVLNAIYIALVRPAWALAVAAVIFTCANGYAGNAEDV
;
A
#
# COMPACT_ATOMS: atom_id res chain seq x y z
N MET A 1 16.76 -2.72 -0.17
CA MET A 1 15.44 -2.21 -0.63
C MET A 1 14.92 -2.92 -1.89
N ASN A 2 15.75 -3.21 -2.90
CA ASN A 2 15.29 -3.86 -4.14
C ASN A 2 14.69 -5.25 -3.92
N GLY A 3 15.29 -6.09 -3.06
CA GLY A 3 14.74 -7.43 -2.74
C GLY A 3 13.30 -7.39 -2.21
N ILE A 4 13.01 -6.51 -1.25
CA ILE A 4 11.65 -6.34 -0.70
C ILE A 4 10.66 -5.90 -1.79
N ARG A 5 11.08 -5.03 -2.74
CA ARG A 5 10.24 -4.64 -3.87
C ARG A 5 9.93 -5.82 -4.78
N VAL A 6 10.92 -6.66 -5.09
CA VAL A 6 10.71 -7.85 -5.93
C VAL A 6 9.74 -8.80 -5.26
N ILE A 7 9.96 -9.15 -3.99
CA ILE A 7 9.09 -10.05 -3.22
C ILE A 7 7.65 -9.49 -3.16
N SER A 8 7.50 -8.20 -2.84
CA SER A 8 6.18 -7.56 -2.77
C SER A 8 5.48 -7.53 -4.14
N THR A 9 6.23 -7.27 -5.22
CA THR A 9 5.68 -7.28 -6.58
C THR A 9 5.19 -8.67 -6.97
N MET A 10 5.99 -9.71 -6.71
CA MET A 10 5.62 -11.09 -7.03
C MET A 10 4.37 -11.52 -6.25
N TRP A 11 4.26 -11.13 -4.99
CA TRP A 11 3.08 -11.42 -4.18
C TRP A 11 1.82 -10.74 -4.72
N ILE A 12 1.92 -9.47 -5.15
CA ILE A 12 0.80 -8.75 -5.80
C ILE A 12 0.40 -9.43 -7.11
N ILE A 13 1.36 -9.80 -7.96
CA ILE A 13 1.08 -10.48 -9.24
C ILE A 13 0.35 -11.80 -8.99
N LEU A 14 0.82 -12.58 -8.01
CA LEU A 14 0.22 -13.85 -7.64
C LEU A 14 -1.22 -13.67 -7.17
N ASP A 15 -1.47 -12.72 -6.26
CA ASP A 15 -2.81 -12.39 -5.79
C ASP A 15 -3.74 -11.91 -6.91
N HIS A 16 -3.27 -11.01 -7.77
CA HIS A 16 -4.07 -10.53 -8.90
C HIS A 16 -4.41 -11.65 -9.88
N ARG A 17 -3.52 -12.63 -10.06
CA ARG A 17 -3.83 -13.81 -10.88
C ARG A 17 -4.99 -14.63 -10.29
N TYR A 18 -4.99 -14.88 -8.98
CA TYR A 18 -6.08 -15.61 -8.32
C TYR A 18 -7.37 -14.80 -8.26
N SER A 19 -7.31 -13.53 -7.87
CA SER A 19 -8.49 -12.68 -7.74
C SER A 19 -9.18 -12.43 -9.08
N VAL A 20 -8.43 -12.22 -10.17
CA VAL A 20 -9.00 -12.10 -11.52
C VAL A 20 -9.80 -13.35 -11.91
N GLN A 21 -9.31 -14.55 -11.59
CA GLN A 21 -10.04 -15.80 -11.88
C GLN A 21 -11.37 -15.89 -11.13
N PHE A 22 -11.48 -15.30 -9.94
CA PHE A 22 -12.74 -15.26 -9.19
C PHE A 22 -13.80 -14.37 -9.80
N TYR A 23 -13.43 -13.35 -10.58
CA TYR A 23 -14.40 -12.52 -11.31
C TYR A 23 -15.02 -13.25 -12.51
N PHE A 24 -14.32 -14.22 -13.08
CA PHE A 24 -14.86 -15.00 -14.20
C PHE A 24 -15.69 -16.21 -13.70
N PRO A 25 -16.70 -16.66 -14.47
CA PRO A 25 -17.50 -17.83 -14.15
C PRO A 25 -16.76 -19.14 -14.50
N LEU A 26 -15.46 -19.21 -14.21
CA LEU A 26 -14.64 -20.39 -14.49
C LEU A 26 -14.73 -21.43 -13.37
N TRP A 27 -15.09 -21.00 -12.16
CA TRP A 27 -15.01 -21.79 -10.93
C TRP A 27 -16.38 -21.84 -10.25
N ASN A 28 -16.72 -23.00 -9.67
CA ASN A 28 -17.93 -23.17 -8.87
C ASN A 28 -17.89 -22.26 -7.63
N ASN A 29 -18.98 -21.55 -7.34
CA ASN A 29 -19.09 -20.67 -6.18
C ASN A 29 -18.84 -21.40 -4.85
N PHE A 30 -19.25 -22.66 -4.73
CA PHE A 30 -18.95 -23.48 -3.55
C PHE A 30 -17.44 -23.65 -3.34
N TYR A 31 -16.70 -23.87 -4.43
CA TYR A 31 -15.25 -23.99 -4.38
C TYR A 31 -14.59 -22.64 -4.06
N LYS A 32 -15.09 -21.53 -4.61
CA LYS A 32 -14.62 -20.18 -4.28
C LYS A 32 -14.76 -19.90 -2.78
N GLU A 33 -15.93 -20.16 -2.21
CA GLU A 33 -16.19 -19.97 -0.79
C GLU A 33 -15.29 -20.85 0.08
N THR A 34 -15.18 -22.14 -0.25
CA THR A 34 -14.30 -23.09 0.46
C THR A 34 -12.84 -22.64 0.41
N TRP A 35 -12.38 -22.14 -0.75
CA TRP A 35 -11.03 -21.62 -0.92
C TRP A 35 -10.82 -20.37 -0.06
N THR A 36 -11.73 -19.39 -0.09
CA THR A 36 -11.64 -18.15 0.68
C THR A 36 -11.66 -18.40 2.19
N ARG A 37 -12.40 -19.42 2.64
CA ARG A 37 -12.50 -19.80 4.06
C ARG A 37 -11.37 -20.71 4.54
N SER A 38 -10.43 -21.12 3.68
CA SER A 38 -9.32 -21.98 4.10
C SER A 38 -8.18 -21.20 4.73
N ALA A 39 -7.70 -21.65 5.89
CA ALA A 39 -6.59 -21.02 6.60
C ALA A 39 -5.29 -20.98 5.78
N GLY A 40 -5.05 -21.99 4.94
CA GLY A 40 -3.86 -22.04 4.05
C GLY A 40 -3.83 -20.93 3.00
N ASN A 41 -5.00 -20.38 2.64
CA ASN A 41 -5.13 -19.35 1.61
C ASN A 41 -5.02 -17.93 2.16
N MET A 42 -4.86 -17.77 3.48
CA MET A 42 -4.71 -16.46 4.12
C MET A 42 -3.50 -15.67 3.59
N PHE A 43 -2.44 -16.37 3.15
CA PHE A 43 -1.31 -15.75 2.47
C PHE A 43 -1.71 -15.04 1.18
N MET A 44 -2.67 -15.56 0.42
CA MET A 44 -3.20 -14.90 -0.78
C MET A 44 -4.14 -13.75 -0.39
N ILE A 45 -5.06 -13.99 0.54
CA ILE A 45 -6.08 -13.00 0.95
C ILE A 45 -5.47 -11.71 1.51
N ASN A 46 -4.34 -11.82 2.22
CA ASN A 46 -3.64 -10.67 2.80
C ASN A 46 -2.55 -10.06 1.92
N ALA A 47 -2.48 -10.40 0.63
CA ALA A 47 -1.47 -9.85 -0.29
C ALA A 47 -1.54 -8.32 -0.42
N GLN A 48 -2.66 -7.69 -0.06
CA GLN A 48 -2.79 -6.23 0.05
C GLN A 48 -1.73 -5.59 0.98
N MET A 49 -1.16 -6.33 1.92
CA MET A 49 -0.07 -5.85 2.79
C MET A 49 1.21 -5.56 2.00
N ALA A 50 1.43 -6.23 0.86
CA ALA A 50 2.51 -5.90 -0.05
C ALA A 50 2.42 -4.45 -0.56
N VAL A 51 1.20 -3.92 -0.72
CA VAL A 51 0.96 -2.53 -1.12
C VAL A 51 1.36 -1.56 -0.01
N ASP A 52 1.10 -1.89 1.25
CA ASP A 52 1.52 -1.08 2.41
C ASP A 52 3.05 -1.04 2.53
N THR A 53 3.75 -2.11 2.14
CA THR A 53 5.21 -2.10 1.97
C THR A 53 5.66 -1.06 0.94
N PHE A 54 4.95 -0.92 -0.18
CA PHE A 54 5.30 0.11 -1.17
C PHE A 54 5.06 1.53 -0.67
N PHE A 55 3.97 1.78 0.06
CA PHE A 55 3.74 3.08 0.71
C PHE A 55 4.84 3.41 1.73
N LEU A 56 5.25 2.45 2.55
CA LEU A 56 6.40 2.57 3.44
C LEU A 56 7.68 2.95 2.67
N LEU A 57 8.00 2.21 1.61
CA LEU A 57 9.19 2.46 0.78
C LEU A 57 9.14 3.82 0.08
N SER A 58 7.96 4.29 -0.31
CA SER A 58 7.75 5.62 -0.91
C SER A 58 8.12 6.73 0.09
N GLY A 59 7.61 6.64 1.33
CA GLY A 59 7.95 7.56 2.42
C GLY A 59 9.44 7.56 2.79
N ILE A 60 10.06 6.37 2.82
CA ILE A 60 11.50 6.22 3.08
C ILE A 60 12.30 6.93 1.99
N LEU A 61 12.03 6.61 0.72
CA LEU A 61 12.83 7.09 -0.40
C LEU A 61 12.72 8.61 -0.56
N VAL A 62 11.51 9.16 -0.47
CA VAL A 62 11.31 10.60 -0.64
C VAL A 62 12.05 11.39 0.44
N THR A 63 12.02 10.90 1.68
CA THR A 63 12.68 11.56 2.82
C THR A 63 14.19 11.43 2.75
N TYR A 64 14.69 10.21 2.52
CA TYR A 64 16.12 9.93 2.46
C TYR A 64 16.81 10.71 1.31
N VAL A 65 16.23 10.67 0.11
CA VAL A 65 16.80 11.35 -1.06
C VAL A 65 16.78 12.86 -0.89
N TYR A 66 15.68 13.41 -0.36
CA TYR A 66 15.58 14.85 -0.09
C TYR A 66 16.63 15.32 0.91
N LEU A 67 16.75 14.66 2.07
CA LEU A 67 17.70 15.06 3.11
C LEU A 67 19.15 14.98 2.60
N TRP A 68 19.50 13.93 1.86
CA TRP A 68 20.82 13.79 1.25
C TRP A 68 21.10 14.86 0.18
N SER A 69 20.10 15.23 -0.62
CA SER A 69 20.23 16.29 -1.63
C SER A 69 20.38 17.69 -0.98
N ALA A 70 19.69 17.92 0.14
CA ALA A 70 19.74 19.17 0.87
C ALA A 70 21.14 19.46 1.45
N GLU A 71 21.89 18.42 1.86
CA GLU A 71 23.28 18.59 2.32
C GLU A 71 24.22 19.11 1.23
N LYS A 72 23.97 18.73 -0.02
CA LYS A 72 24.80 19.13 -1.17
C LYS A 72 24.48 20.55 -1.66
N SER A 73 23.83 21.37 -0.83
CA SER A 73 23.43 22.78 -1.10
C SER A 73 22.65 22.97 -2.41
N THR A 74 21.77 22.02 -2.75
CA THR A 74 20.81 22.23 -3.83
C THR A 74 19.59 22.97 -3.29
N SER A 75 19.24 24.10 -3.91
CA SER A 75 17.98 24.79 -3.65
C SER A 75 16.82 23.85 -3.94
N PHE A 76 15.94 23.63 -2.96
CA PHE A 76 14.79 22.75 -3.13
C PHE A 76 13.70 23.44 -3.95
N HIS A 77 13.64 23.14 -5.24
CA HIS A 77 12.60 23.64 -6.15
C HIS A 77 11.41 22.68 -6.18
N ILE A 78 10.34 23.03 -5.46
CA ILE A 78 9.11 22.23 -5.35
C ILE A 78 8.52 21.90 -6.73
N PHE A 79 8.48 22.87 -7.65
CA PHE A 79 7.98 22.63 -9.01
C PHE A 79 8.80 21.56 -9.75
N LYS A 80 10.13 21.65 -9.71
CA LYS A 80 11.03 20.66 -10.33
C LYS A 80 10.88 19.29 -9.68
N PHE A 81 10.67 19.24 -8.37
CA PHE A 81 10.42 18.02 -7.60
C PHE A 81 9.15 17.29 -8.07
N TYR A 82 8.03 18.01 -8.23
CA TYR A 82 6.80 17.42 -8.78
C TYR A 82 6.94 17.06 -10.26
N LEU A 83 7.53 17.95 -11.07
CA LEU A 83 7.71 17.73 -12.50
C LEU A 83 8.54 16.48 -12.80
N HIS A 84 9.64 16.25 -12.08
CA HIS A 84 10.46 15.05 -12.27
C HIS A 84 9.67 13.76 -12.01
N ARG A 85 8.85 13.73 -10.96
CA ARG A 85 8.03 12.54 -10.67
C ARG A 85 6.92 12.38 -11.69
N PHE A 86 6.26 13.46 -12.07
CA PHE A 86 5.21 13.46 -13.07
C PHE A 86 5.73 12.94 -14.42
N LEU A 87 6.87 13.45 -14.91
CA LEU A 87 7.51 12.99 -16.15
C LEU A 87 8.03 11.56 -16.07
N ARG A 88 8.30 11.04 -14.87
CA ARG A 88 8.71 9.64 -14.68
C ARG A 88 7.54 8.66 -14.78
N LEU A 89 6.37 9.02 -14.24
CA LEU A 89 5.23 8.10 -14.09
C LEU A 89 4.21 8.23 -15.22
N THR A 90 3.91 9.46 -15.64
CA THR A 90 2.82 9.77 -16.57
C THR A 90 3.02 9.17 -17.96
N PRO A 91 4.22 9.15 -18.57
CA PRO A 91 4.38 8.60 -19.91
C PRO A 91 4.00 7.12 -20.01
N VAL A 92 4.36 6.32 -18.99
CA VAL A 92 3.97 4.91 -18.92
C VAL A 92 2.46 4.77 -18.74
N LEU A 93 1.86 5.62 -17.90
CA LEU A 93 0.41 5.62 -17.68
C LEU A 93 -0.36 5.95 -18.96
N VAL A 94 0.11 6.95 -19.73
CA VAL A 94 -0.45 7.30 -21.05
C VAL A 94 -0.33 6.13 -22.01
N ALA A 95 0.82 5.45 -22.07
CA ALA A 95 1.00 4.28 -22.92
C ALA A 95 0.01 3.15 -22.57
N VAL A 96 -0.23 2.90 -21.28
CA VAL A 96 -1.22 1.90 -20.83
C VAL A 96 -2.65 2.32 -21.18
N ILE A 97 -3.00 3.59 -21.00
CA ILE A 97 -4.31 4.12 -21.40
C ILE A 97 -4.54 3.92 -22.90
N VAL A 98 -3.57 4.33 -23.73
CA VAL A 98 -3.62 4.15 -25.18
C VAL A 98 -3.77 2.67 -25.53
N PHE A 99 -2.99 1.79 -24.89
CA PHE A 99 -3.11 0.34 -25.09
C PHE A 99 -4.53 -0.17 -24.78
N ILE A 100 -5.13 0.24 -23.66
CA ILE A 100 -6.47 -0.21 -23.24
C ILE A 100 -7.54 0.23 -24.25
N VAL A 101 -7.52 1.50 -24.68
CA VAL A 101 -8.58 2.04 -25.55
C VAL A 101 -8.41 1.65 -27.02
N THR A 102 -7.19 1.29 -27.45
CA THR A 102 -6.91 0.92 -28.86
C THR A 102 -6.69 -0.58 -29.06
N LEU A 103 -5.54 -1.09 -28.60
CA LEU A 103 -5.07 -2.43 -28.89
C LEU A 103 -5.84 -3.50 -28.14
N LEU A 104 -6.07 -3.30 -26.83
CA LEU A 104 -6.75 -4.29 -25.99
C LEU A 104 -8.11 -4.65 -26.56
N ARG A 105 -8.86 -3.67 -27.11
CA ARG A 105 -10.16 -3.89 -27.75
C ARG A 105 -10.15 -5.01 -28.79
N GLN A 106 -9.02 -5.22 -29.47
CA GLN A 106 -8.86 -6.17 -30.58
C GLN A 106 -8.34 -7.55 -30.13
N PHE A 107 -8.01 -7.74 -28.84
CA PHE A 107 -7.34 -8.97 -28.39
C PHE A 107 -8.25 -10.20 -28.38
N ALA A 108 -9.55 -10.02 -28.21
CA ALA A 108 -10.51 -11.12 -28.17
C ALA A 108 -11.92 -10.63 -28.51
N SER A 109 -12.82 -11.58 -28.70
CA SER A 109 -14.24 -11.36 -28.95
C SER A 109 -15.08 -12.39 -28.20
N GLY A 110 -16.31 -12.02 -27.84
CA GLY A 110 -17.26 -12.93 -27.21
C GLY A 110 -18.14 -12.24 -26.16
N PRO A 111 -19.19 -12.91 -25.67
CA PRO A 111 -20.14 -12.31 -24.73
C PRO A 111 -19.47 -11.90 -23.41
N LEU A 112 -18.58 -12.73 -22.86
CA LEU A 112 -17.80 -12.38 -21.66
C LEU A 112 -16.80 -11.26 -21.90
N TRP A 113 -16.19 -11.19 -23.08
CA TRP A 113 -15.28 -10.10 -23.44
C TRP A 113 -16.04 -8.77 -23.51
N SER A 114 -17.20 -8.77 -24.17
CA SER A 114 -18.07 -7.59 -24.27
C SER A 114 -18.55 -7.13 -22.90
N SER A 115 -19.08 -8.03 -22.07
CA SER A 115 -19.64 -7.66 -20.78
C SER A 115 -18.58 -7.33 -19.72
N MET A 116 -17.43 -8.00 -19.69
CA MET A 116 -16.45 -7.84 -18.60
C MET A 116 -15.26 -6.96 -18.96
N ILE A 117 -14.82 -6.93 -20.23
CA ILE A 117 -13.65 -6.15 -20.64
C ILE A 117 -14.08 -4.90 -21.38
N HIS A 118 -14.97 -5.02 -22.37
CA HIS A 118 -15.41 -3.86 -23.14
C HIS A 118 -16.16 -2.85 -22.26
N SER A 119 -17.26 -3.27 -21.62
CA SER A 119 -18.09 -2.33 -20.84
C SER A 119 -17.42 -1.85 -19.54
N GLN A 120 -16.68 -2.72 -18.83
CA GLN A 120 -16.14 -2.37 -17.51
C GLN A 120 -14.77 -1.69 -17.58
N LEU A 121 -13.91 -2.06 -18.53
CA LEU A 121 -12.54 -1.56 -18.60
C LEU A 121 -12.33 -0.57 -19.74
N ILE A 122 -12.75 -0.91 -20.97
CA ILE A 122 -12.49 -0.08 -22.15
C ILE A 122 -13.37 1.18 -22.12
N GLU A 123 -14.70 1.04 -22.05
CA GLU A 123 -15.62 2.18 -22.01
C GLU A 123 -15.39 3.05 -20.76
N GLY A 124 -15.14 2.41 -19.61
CA GLY A 124 -14.74 3.09 -18.38
C GLY A 124 -13.49 3.94 -18.58
N CYS A 125 -12.49 3.40 -19.29
CA CYS A 125 -11.28 4.15 -19.56
C CYS A 125 -11.46 5.26 -20.59
N GLU A 126 -12.22 5.05 -21.67
CA GLU A 126 -12.54 6.09 -22.66
C GLU A 126 -13.20 7.32 -22.02
N LYS A 127 -14.05 7.10 -21.00
CA LYS A 127 -14.76 8.17 -20.30
C LYS A 127 -13.94 8.83 -19.19
N TYR A 128 -13.09 8.07 -18.50
CA TYR A 128 -12.45 8.50 -17.24
C TYR A 128 -10.92 8.50 -17.24
N TRP A 129 -10.24 8.30 -18.38
CA TRP A 129 -8.77 8.35 -18.49
C TRP A 129 -8.15 9.61 -17.86
N TRP A 130 -8.82 10.75 -17.97
CA TRP A 130 -8.34 12.03 -17.45
C TRP A 130 -8.18 12.00 -15.92
N LYS A 131 -9.05 11.27 -15.21
CA LYS A 131 -8.95 11.10 -13.75
C LYS A 131 -7.74 10.28 -13.35
N THR A 132 -7.34 9.33 -14.19
CA THR A 132 -6.11 8.55 -14.01
C THR A 132 -4.88 9.42 -14.18
N LEU A 133 -4.85 10.29 -15.20
CA LEU A 133 -3.73 11.22 -15.43
C LEU A 133 -3.66 12.33 -14.37
N LEU A 134 -4.80 12.73 -13.81
CA LEU A 134 -4.86 13.62 -12.65
C LEU A 134 -4.60 12.91 -11.31
N TYR A 135 -4.39 11.59 -11.31
CA TYR A 135 -4.16 10.79 -10.10
C TYR A 135 -5.28 10.93 -9.04
N ILE A 136 -6.54 10.98 -9.47
CA ILE A 136 -7.73 11.10 -8.58
C ILE A 136 -8.74 9.97 -8.72
N GLN A 137 -8.48 8.99 -9.60
CA GLN A 137 -9.41 7.89 -9.87
C GLN A 137 -9.71 6.99 -8.64
N ASN A 138 -8.90 7.05 -7.57
CA ASN A 138 -9.10 6.24 -6.35
C ASN A 138 -10.26 6.74 -5.45
N TYR A 139 -10.88 7.88 -5.76
CA TYR A 139 -12.06 8.39 -5.07
C TYR A 139 -13.38 8.14 -5.80
N ASP A 140 -13.30 7.62 -7.02
CA ASP A 140 -14.46 7.21 -7.79
C ASP A 140 -14.98 5.85 -7.33
N ARG A 141 -16.26 5.55 -7.59
CA ARG A 141 -16.82 4.19 -7.39
C ARG A 141 -16.68 3.38 -8.69
N THR A 142 -16.33 2.09 -8.65
CA THR A 142 -16.37 1.24 -9.86
C THR A 142 -17.79 1.26 -10.43
N PRO A 143 -17.95 1.27 -11.76
CA PRO A 143 -16.93 1.03 -12.80
C PRO A 143 -16.21 2.30 -13.32
N SER A 144 -16.21 3.42 -12.61
CA SER A 144 -15.64 4.69 -13.14
C SER A 144 -14.11 4.83 -13.09
N MET A 145 -13.37 3.74 -12.85
CA MET A 145 -11.90 3.71 -12.89
C MET A 145 -11.39 3.23 -14.26
N CYS A 146 -10.56 4.02 -14.94
CA CYS A 146 -9.92 3.59 -16.19
C CYS A 146 -8.92 2.43 -15.97
N ILE A 147 -8.03 2.54 -14.97
CA ILE A 147 -7.05 1.48 -14.65
C ILE A 147 -7.27 1.06 -13.20
N PRO A 148 -8.03 -0.02 -12.91
CA PRO A 148 -8.40 -0.39 -11.55
C PRO A 148 -7.19 -0.51 -10.63
N HIS A 149 -6.18 -1.31 -10.99
CA HIS A 149 -4.94 -1.48 -10.22
C HIS A 149 -4.08 -0.21 -10.12
N GLY A 150 -4.34 0.82 -10.93
CA GLY A 150 -3.69 2.13 -10.88
C GLY A 150 -4.15 3.00 -9.70
N TRP A 151 -5.14 2.55 -8.91
CA TRP A 151 -5.57 3.22 -7.69
C TRP A 151 -4.38 3.51 -6.75
N TYR A 152 -3.44 2.56 -6.65
CA TYR A 152 -2.26 2.67 -5.79
C TYR A 152 -1.39 3.85 -6.22
N LEU A 153 -1.18 3.99 -7.53
CA LEU A 153 -0.37 5.08 -8.08
C LEU A 153 -1.01 6.45 -7.81
N SER A 154 -2.35 6.52 -7.85
CA SER A 154 -3.10 7.73 -7.50
C SER A 154 -2.90 8.11 -6.03
N ALA A 155 -3.06 7.14 -5.12
CA ALA A 155 -2.84 7.35 -3.70
C ALA A 155 -1.38 7.73 -3.37
N ASP A 156 -0.40 7.09 -4.02
CA ASP A 156 1.03 7.40 -3.85
C ASP A 156 1.41 8.78 -4.42
N MET A 157 0.73 9.25 -5.47
CA MET A 157 0.87 10.63 -5.94
C MET A 157 0.30 11.63 -4.94
N GLN A 158 -0.88 11.37 -4.40
CA GLN A 158 -1.52 12.25 -3.40
C GLN A 158 -0.64 12.42 -2.15
N LEU A 159 -0.09 11.32 -1.63
CA LEU A 159 0.84 11.36 -0.49
C LEU A 159 2.16 12.08 -0.83
N PHE A 160 2.66 11.93 -2.05
CA PHE A 160 3.86 12.66 -2.49
C PHE A 160 3.62 14.16 -2.67
N VAL A 161 2.44 14.56 -3.13
CA VAL A 161 2.09 15.98 -3.25
C VAL A 161 2.18 16.67 -1.88
N ILE A 162 1.75 16.02 -0.80
CA ILE A 162 1.86 16.58 0.56
C ILE A 162 3.26 16.44 1.18
N SER A 163 4.18 15.68 0.56
CA SER A 163 5.49 15.36 1.14
C SER A 163 6.34 16.60 1.46
N PRO A 164 6.40 17.67 0.64
CA PRO A 164 7.23 18.84 0.92
C PRO A 164 6.96 19.49 2.29
N ILE A 165 5.72 19.42 2.79
CA ILE A 165 5.37 19.91 4.13
C ILE A 165 6.22 19.20 5.20
N PHE A 166 6.29 17.88 5.13
CA PHE A 166 7.07 17.06 6.06
C PHE A 166 8.58 17.22 5.84
N LEU A 167 9.02 17.26 4.58
CA LEU A 167 10.43 17.37 4.21
C LEU A 167 11.05 18.69 4.69
N LEU A 168 10.40 19.82 4.37
CA LEU A 168 10.85 21.14 4.78
C LEU A 168 10.81 21.30 6.31
N ALA A 169 9.75 20.78 6.95
CA ALA A 169 9.62 20.81 8.41
C ALA A 169 10.71 19.95 9.08
N LEU A 170 11.04 18.77 8.55
CA LEU A 170 12.13 17.92 9.06
C LEU A 170 13.49 18.61 8.96
N SER A 171 13.75 19.36 7.88
CA SER A 171 14.99 20.14 7.74
C SER A 171 15.13 21.25 8.77
N ARG A 172 14.02 21.87 9.19
CA ARG A 172 14.04 23.03 10.09
C ARG A 172 13.82 22.70 11.56
N TRP A 173 12.94 21.74 11.85
CA TRP A 173 12.49 21.39 13.20
C TRP A 173 12.31 19.87 13.40
N PRO A 174 13.38 19.06 13.23
CA PRO A 174 13.27 17.60 13.15
C PRO A 174 12.50 16.98 14.32
N LYS A 175 12.80 17.35 15.57
CA LYS A 175 12.11 16.79 16.75
C LYS A 175 10.61 17.12 16.77
N ARG A 176 10.23 18.38 16.52
CA ARG A 176 8.82 18.82 16.51
C ARG A 176 8.05 18.15 15.38
N THR A 177 8.68 18.03 14.21
CA THR A 177 8.08 17.34 13.07
C THR A 177 7.87 15.86 13.34
N LEU A 178 8.83 15.18 13.97
CA LEU A 178 8.66 13.77 14.36
C LEU A 178 7.49 13.59 15.34
N TYR A 179 7.35 14.44 16.36
CA TYR A 179 6.19 14.40 17.26
C TYR A 179 4.87 14.65 16.52
N GLY A 180 4.86 15.61 15.59
CA GLY A 180 3.70 15.87 14.73
C GLY A 180 3.33 14.68 13.85
N ILE A 181 4.32 13.99 13.27
CA ILE A 181 4.08 12.78 12.45
C ILE A 181 3.52 11.64 13.33
N VAL A 182 4.06 11.43 14.53
CA VAL A 182 3.54 10.43 15.47
C VAL A 182 2.09 10.75 15.84
N ALA A 183 1.77 12.01 16.13
CA ALA A 183 0.40 12.43 16.39
C ALA A 183 -0.53 12.15 15.19
N LEU A 184 -0.09 12.43 13.96
CA LEU A 184 -0.85 12.12 12.74
C LEU A 184 -1.07 10.61 12.54
N ILE A 185 -0.09 9.77 12.88
CA ILE A 185 -0.24 8.31 12.85
C ILE A 185 -1.31 7.88 13.86
N VAL A 186 -1.30 8.43 15.09
CA VAL A 186 -2.32 8.14 16.09
C VAL A 186 -3.70 8.61 15.62
N CYS A 187 -3.81 9.82 15.06
CA CYS A 187 -5.05 10.31 14.46
C CYS A 187 -5.53 9.40 13.32
N ASN A 188 -4.62 8.86 12.51
CA ASN A 188 -4.95 7.92 11.45
C ASN A 188 -5.50 6.59 12.00
N ILE A 189 -4.87 6.04 13.05
CA ILE A 189 -5.34 4.83 13.73
C ILE A 189 -6.75 5.05 14.28
N VAL A 190 -6.98 6.18 14.97
CA VAL A 190 -8.30 6.53 15.50
C VAL A 190 -9.32 6.70 14.37
N GLY A 191 -8.95 7.39 13.28
CA GLY A 191 -9.82 7.57 12.12
C GLY A 191 -10.21 6.25 11.46
N CYS A 192 -9.25 5.33 11.27
CA CYS A 192 -9.50 4.00 10.73
C CYS A 192 -10.36 3.14 11.68
N PHE A 193 -10.16 3.26 13.00
CA PHE A 193 -11.03 2.61 13.99
C PHE A 193 -12.48 3.11 13.88
N LEU A 194 -12.67 4.44 13.87
CA LEU A 194 -14.00 5.05 13.77
C LEU A 194 -14.67 4.68 12.45
N LEU A 195 -13.92 4.64 11.35
CA LEU A 195 -14.42 4.19 10.06
C LEU A 195 -14.91 2.74 10.13
N GLY A 196 -14.10 1.83 10.67
CA GLY A 196 -14.51 0.44 10.87
C GLY A 196 -15.71 0.28 11.81
N TRP A 197 -15.79 1.12 12.84
CA TRP A 197 -16.86 1.10 13.84
C TRP A 197 -18.21 1.57 13.27
N PHE A 198 -18.23 2.74 12.62
CA PHE A 198 -19.47 3.36 12.14
C PHE A 198 -20.02 2.71 10.88
N PHE A 199 -19.16 2.26 9.97
CA PHE A 199 -19.58 1.55 8.75
C PHE A 199 -19.73 0.03 8.95
N GLU A 200 -19.50 -0.47 10.16
CA GLU A 200 -19.58 -1.90 10.49
C GLU A 200 -18.74 -2.79 9.57
N LEU A 201 -17.56 -2.31 9.19
CA LEU A 201 -16.71 -3.01 8.24
C LEU A 201 -16.11 -4.27 8.86
N ASN A 202 -15.83 -5.26 8.01
CA ASN A 202 -14.98 -6.39 8.36
C ASN A 202 -13.49 -6.00 8.21
N GLY A 203 -12.62 -6.58 9.03
CA GLY A 203 -11.17 -6.38 8.96
C GLY A 203 -10.53 -6.88 7.67
N ILE A 204 -11.18 -7.81 6.98
CA ILE A 204 -10.74 -8.36 5.69
C ILE A 204 -11.86 -8.16 4.66
N MET A 205 -11.48 -7.83 3.43
CA MET A 205 -12.42 -7.54 2.34
C MET A 205 -13.42 -8.68 2.08
N GLN A 206 -12.96 -9.93 2.14
CA GLN A 206 -13.79 -11.14 1.98
C GLN A 206 -14.41 -11.64 3.29
N GLY A 207 -14.47 -10.80 4.32
CA GLY A 207 -15.00 -11.19 5.60
C GLY A 207 -16.52 -11.40 5.61
N ASN A 208 -17.01 -11.97 6.71
CA ASN A 208 -18.41 -12.36 6.90
C ASN A 208 -19.33 -11.15 7.15
N VAL A 209 -19.51 -10.33 6.11
CA VAL A 209 -20.43 -9.18 6.03
C VAL A 209 -21.11 -9.19 4.66
N ASP A 210 -22.22 -8.47 4.54
CA ASP A 210 -22.97 -8.31 3.30
C ASP A 210 -22.16 -7.58 2.21
N PHE A 211 -22.54 -7.81 0.96
CA PHE A 211 -21.84 -7.29 -0.21
C PHE A 211 -21.75 -5.76 -0.23
N GLU A 212 -22.78 -5.06 0.27
CA GLU A 212 -22.76 -3.60 0.35
C GLU A 212 -21.61 -3.12 1.24
N LYS A 213 -21.46 -3.70 2.44
CA LYS A 213 -20.34 -3.38 3.33
C LYS A 213 -18.97 -3.75 2.76
N GLN A 214 -18.88 -4.83 1.98
CA GLN A 214 -17.63 -5.16 1.27
C GLN A 214 -17.27 -4.07 0.25
N MET A 215 -18.25 -3.52 -0.47
CA MET A 215 -18.02 -2.39 -1.37
C MET A 215 -17.65 -1.12 -0.59
N VAL A 216 -18.32 -0.83 0.53
CA VAL A 216 -17.94 0.31 1.40
C VAL A 216 -16.51 0.16 1.91
N PHE A 217 -16.07 -1.04 2.30
CA PHE A 217 -14.67 -1.31 2.66
C PHE A 217 -13.72 -0.91 1.53
N VAL A 218 -14.04 -1.29 0.29
CA VAL A 218 -13.21 -0.96 -0.87
C VAL A 218 -13.08 0.55 -1.06
N TRP A 219 -14.22 1.26 -1.07
CA TRP A 219 -14.26 2.70 -1.39
C TRP A 219 -13.83 3.62 -0.25
N GLN A 220 -14.09 3.24 1.00
CA GLN A 220 -13.81 4.09 2.18
C GLN A 220 -12.49 3.74 2.86
N TYR A 221 -12.05 2.48 2.78
CA TYR A 221 -10.88 2.01 3.51
C TYR A 221 -9.76 1.48 2.61
N TYR A 222 -10.04 0.76 1.53
CA TYR A 222 -8.99 0.12 0.73
C TYR A 222 -8.25 1.10 -0.21
N PHE A 223 -8.98 1.86 -1.03
CA PHE A 223 -8.43 2.76 -2.05
C PHE A 223 -7.99 4.16 -1.60
N PRO A 224 -8.64 4.81 -0.61
CA PRO A 224 -8.28 6.19 -0.28
C PRO A 224 -6.87 6.34 0.27
N ALA A 225 -6.18 7.41 -0.11
CA ALA A 225 -4.82 7.68 0.37
C ALA A 225 -4.77 7.92 1.89
N TYR A 226 -5.82 8.51 2.47
CA TYR A 226 -5.83 8.87 3.89
C TYR A 226 -5.75 7.63 4.80
N THR A 227 -6.41 6.51 4.47
CA THR A 227 -6.31 5.28 5.28
C THR A 227 -4.99 4.52 5.08
N ARG A 228 -4.20 4.92 4.06
CA ARG A 228 -2.86 4.39 3.75
C ARG A 228 -1.74 5.32 4.25
N ALA A 229 -2.09 6.44 4.86
CA ALA A 229 -1.12 7.45 5.28
C ALA A 229 -0.19 6.94 6.39
N ALA A 230 -0.67 6.10 7.33
CA ALA A 230 0.18 5.62 8.42
C ALA A 230 1.44 4.86 7.96
N PRO A 231 1.36 3.82 7.08
CA PRO A 231 2.55 3.19 6.50
C PRO A 231 3.53 4.18 5.85
N TRP A 232 3.01 5.16 5.11
CA TRP A 232 3.82 6.16 4.43
C TRP A 232 4.51 7.12 5.42
N LEU A 233 3.80 7.57 6.45
CA LEU A 233 4.34 8.43 7.53
C LEU A 233 5.41 7.69 8.36
N ILE A 234 5.20 6.40 8.66
CA ILE A 234 6.23 5.53 9.26
C ILE A 234 7.47 5.48 8.34
N GLY A 235 7.26 5.46 7.03
CA GLY A 235 8.33 5.53 6.04
C GLY A 235 9.12 6.83 6.10
N ILE A 236 8.45 7.98 6.31
CA ILE A 236 9.14 9.26 6.51
C ILE A 236 10.04 9.21 7.75
N ILE A 237 9.51 8.73 8.87
CA ILE A 237 10.28 8.58 10.12
C ILE A 237 11.51 7.71 9.88
N LEU A 238 11.32 6.53 9.28
CA LEU A 238 12.41 5.61 8.99
C LEU A 238 13.42 6.23 8.00
N GLY A 239 12.97 6.91 6.95
CA GLY A 239 13.84 7.59 5.99
C GLY A 239 14.75 8.63 6.65
N TYR A 240 14.22 9.38 7.63
CA TYR A 240 15.00 10.31 8.45
C TYR A 240 16.05 9.58 9.30
N TYR A 241 15.69 8.50 10.00
CA TYR A 241 16.64 7.73 10.80
C TYR A 241 17.70 7.02 9.95
N LEU A 242 17.35 6.50 8.78
CA LEU A 242 18.31 5.91 7.84
C LEU A 242 19.32 6.95 7.32
N TYR A 243 18.88 8.18 7.10
CA TYR A 243 19.77 9.29 6.77
C TYR A 243 20.75 9.58 7.92
N LEU A 244 20.28 9.60 9.17
CA LEU A 244 21.16 9.78 10.33
C LEU A 244 22.13 8.60 10.53
N SER A 245 21.65 7.36 10.40
CA SER A 245 22.43 6.12 10.46
C SER A 245 23.64 6.13 9.52
N LYS A 246 23.49 6.74 8.34
CA LYS A 246 24.58 6.83 7.36
C LYS A 246 25.71 7.76 7.83
N LYS A 247 25.40 8.78 8.62
CA LYS A 247 26.40 9.70 9.19
C LYS A 247 27.07 9.12 10.42
N LYS A 248 26.27 8.53 11.30
CA LYS A 248 26.72 7.86 12.51
C LYS A 248 25.87 6.61 12.67
N ARG A 249 26.50 5.44 12.50
CA ARG A 249 25.82 4.17 12.69
C ARG A 249 25.29 4.07 14.11
N TYR A 250 24.07 3.60 14.26
CA TYR A 250 23.55 3.23 15.58
C TYR A 250 24.19 1.91 15.97
N GLU A 251 24.76 1.83 17.16
CA GLU A 251 25.34 0.60 17.70
C GLU A 251 24.28 -0.12 18.55
N LEU A 252 23.50 -0.99 17.91
CA LEU A 252 22.60 -1.91 18.58
C LEU A 252 23.32 -3.23 18.90
N SER A 253 23.02 -3.80 20.07
CA SER A 253 23.52 -5.13 20.43
C SER A 253 22.87 -6.21 19.57
N THR A 254 23.60 -7.29 19.26
CA THR A 254 23.11 -8.43 18.46
C THR A 254 21.82 -9.03 19.06
N LYS A 255 21.67 -9.01 20.39
CA LYS A 255 20.46 -9.46 21.09
C LYS A 255 19.25 -8.59 20.73
N ILE A 256 19.40 -7.27 20.74
CA ILE A 256 18.32 -6.34 20.39
C ILE A 256 17.92 -6.51 18.93
N VAL A 257 18.90 -6.62 18.03
CA VAL A 257 18.64 -6.88 16.60
C VAL A 257 17.88 -8.19 16.41
N ALA A 258 18.32 -9.28 17.04
CA ALA A 258 17.67 -10.58 16.94
C ALA A 258 16.22 -10.51 17.44
N ILE A 259 15.98 -9.88 18.59
CA ILE A 259 14.63 -9.66 19.13
C ILE A 259 13.77 -8.85 18.14
N LEU A 260 14.28 -7.76 17.60
CA LEU A 260 13.56 -6.94 16.61
C LEU A 260 13.20 -7.74 15.36
N CYS A 261 14.14 -8.52 14.81
CA CYS A 261 13.88 -9.35 13.64
C CYS A 261 12.85 -10.45 13.92
N ILE A 262 12.97 -11.16 15.04
CA ILE A 262 12.03 -12.22 15.43
C ILE A 262 10.64 -11.63 15.65
N LEU A 263 10.51 -10.55 16.43
CA LEU A 263 9.23 -9.88 16.66
C LEU A 263 8.61 -9.37 15.35
N SER A 264 9.43 -8.81 14.45
CA SER A 264 8.94 -8.33 13.15
C SER A 264 8.38 -9.47 12.30
N LEU A 265 9.10 -10.59 12.23
CA LEU A 265 8.65 -11.79 11.52
C LEU A 265 7.38 -12.37 12.15
N MET A 266 7.31 -12.43 13.49
CA MET A 266 6.12 -12.88 14.20
C MET A 266 4.90 -11.99 13.90
N VAL A 267 5.07 -10.66 13.92
CA VAL A 267 4.00 -9.71 13.59
C VAL A 267 3.57 -9.86 12.14
N MET A 268 4.50 -9.97 11.20
CA MET A 268 4.18 -10.21 9.78
C MET A 268 3.40 -11.52 9.59
N CYS A 269 3.86 -12.62 10.19
CA CYS A 269 3.15 -13.91 10.15
C CYS A 269 1.77 -13.83 10.81
N ALA A 270 1.66 -13.16 11.96
CA ALA A 270 0.38 -12.99 12.67
C ALA A 270 -0.62 -12.17 11.83
N ILE A 271 -0.17 -11.12 11.14
CA ILE A 271 -1.03 -10.33 10.25
C ILE A 271 -1.50 -11.17 9.05
N VAL A 272 -0.56 -11.91 8.43
CA VAL A 272 -0.83 -12.70 7.23
C VAL A 272 -1.78 -13.87 7.52
N PHE A 273 -1.55 -14.63 8.59
CA PHE A 273 -2.28 -15.87 8.88
C PHE A 273 -3.34 -15.73 9.97
N GLY A 274 -3.19 -14.79 10.90
CA GLY A 274 -4.06 -14.66 12.08
C GLY A 274 -5.45 -14.07 11.79
N GLY A 275 -5.68 -13.52 10.61
CA GLY A 275 -6.96 -12.92 10.21
C GLY A 275 -8.07 -13.93 9.85
N HIS A 276 -7.81 -15.24 9.86
CA HIS A 276 -8.74 -16.28 9.41
C HIS A 276 -10.11 -16.22 10.10
N ASN A 277 -10.12 -15.99 11.41
CA ASN A 277 -11.35 -15.86 12.20
C ASN A 277 -12.24 -14.69 11.76
N LEU A 278 -11.70 -13.66 11.10
CA LEU A 278 -12.49 -12.52 10.60
C LEU A 278 -13.35 -12.92 9.38
N ILE A 279 -13.00 -14.04 8.73
CA ILE A 279 -13.71 -14.60 7.57
C ILE A 279 -14.70 -15.68 8.00
N THR A 280 -14.33 -16.51 8.99
CA THR A 280 -15.10 -17.71 9.35
C THR A 280 -16.03 -17.54 10.53
N SER A 281 -15.70 -16.63 11.46
CA SER A 281 -16.50 -16.41 12.67
C SER A 281 -17.66 -15.43 12.41
N GLU A 282 -18.57 -15.37 13.37
CA GLU A 282 -19.59 -14.32 13.40
C GLU A 282 -18.95 -12.93 13.53
N TYR A 283 -19.62 -11.94 12.94
CA TYR A 283 -19.16 -10.57 12.92
C TYR A 283 -19.07 -9.99 14.33
N ARG A 284 -17.86 -9.60 14.73
CA ARG A 284 -17.59 -8.90 16.00
C ARG A 284 -17.11 -7.48 15.73
N ARG A 285 -17.96 -6.49 15.95
CA ARG A 285 -17.68 -5.07 15.60
C ARG A 285 -16.35 -4.57 16.18
N VAL A 286 -16.13 -4.75 17.49
CA VAL A 286 -14.92 -4.30 18.19
C VAL A 286 -13.66 -4.89 17.57
N LEU A 287 -13.64 -6.22 17.38
CA LEU A 287 -12.47 -6.91 16.84
C LEU A 287 -12.12 -6.45 15.42
N ASN A 288 -13.14 -6.30 14.57
CA ASN A 288 -12.95 -5.83 13.20
C ASN A 288 -12.44 -4.38 13.16
N ALA A 289 -13.03 -3.48 13.95
CA ALA A 289 -12.58 -2.08 14.03
C ALA A 289 -11.13 -1.95 14.53
N ILE A 290 -10.74 -2.74 15.55
CA ILE A 290 -9.35 -2.80 16.04
C ILE A 290 -8.42 -3.31 14.94
N TYR A 291 -8.80 -4.38 14.24
CA TYR A 291 -7.99 -4.94 13.17
C TYR A 291 -7.76 -3.93 12.03
N ILE A 292 -8.83 -3.26 11.57
CA ILE A 292 -8.77 -2.19 10.56
C ILE A 292 -7.82 -1.07 10.98
N ALA A 293 -7.88 -0.66 12.25
CA ALA A 293 -7.06 0.44 12.75
C ALA A 293 -5.57 0.11 12.84
N LEU A 294 -5.23 -1.14 13.17
CA LEU A 294 -3.87 -1.52 13.55
C LEU A 294 -3.10 -2.31 12.49
N VAL A 295 -3.78 -3.04 11.60
CA VAL A 295 -3.11 -3.99 10.69
C VAL A 295 -2.06 -3.31 9.80
N ARG A 296 -2.38 -2.16 9.20
CA ARG A 296 -1.47 -1.42 8.31
C ARG A 296 -0.28 -0.79 9.04
N PRO A 297 -0.44 -0.03 10.13
CA PRO A 297 0.70 0.51 10.86
C PRO A 297 1.56 -0.58 11.50
N ALA A 298 0.96 -1.67 12.02
CA ALA A 298 1.72 -2.79 12.58
C ALA A 298 2.57 -3.49 11.52
N TRP A 299 2.00 -3.73 10.32
CA TRP A 299 2.74 -4.26 9.18
C TRP A 299 3.91 -3.35 8.80
N ALA A 300 3.63 -2.04 8.64
CA ALA A 300 4.64 -1.07 8.26
C ALA A 300 5.78 -0.96 9.28
N LEU A 301 5.49 -1.02 10.59
CA LEU A 301 6.50 -1.03 11.65
C LEU A 301 7.36 -2.30 11.61
N ALA A 302 6.75 -3.47 11.41
CA ALA A 302 7.48 -4.73 11.30
C ALA A 302 8.42 -4.74 10.08
N VAL A 303 7.95 -4.31 8.92
CA VAL A 303 8.79 -4.19 7.72
C VAL A 303 9.86 -3.09 7.90
N ALA A 304 9.52 -1.96 8.53
CA ALA A 304 10.46 -0.89 8.81
C ALA A 304 11.63 -1.35 9.71
N ALA A 305 11.34 -2.17 10.73
CA ALA A 305 12.36 -2.73 11.60
C ALA A 305 13.33 -3.63 10.83
N VAL A 306 12.83 -4.51 9.94
CA VAL A 306 13.69 -5.33 9.06
C VAL A 306 14.52 -4.47 8.12
N ILE A 307 13.93 -3.43 7.51
CA ILE A 307 14.68 -2.50 6.65
C ILE A 307 15.79 -1.81 7.45
N PHE A 308 15.50 -1.37 8.67
CA PHE A 308 16.46 -0.68 9.52
C PHE A 308 17.64 -1.58 9.91
N THR A 309 17.38 -2.83 10.32
CA THR A 309 18.44 -3.78 10.68
C THR A 309 19.31 -4.13 9.48
N CYS A 310 18.72 -4.40 8.31
CA CYS A 310 19.46 -4.64 7.08
C CYS A 310 20.31 -3.43 6.67
N ALA A 311 19.76 -2.22 6.73
CA ALA A 311 20.47 -1.01 6.29
C ALA A 311 21.66 -0.62 7.18
N ASN A 312 21.64 -1.02 8.47
CA ASN A 312 22.76 -0.78 9.39
C ASN A 312 23.78 -1.95 9.41
N GLY A 313 23.66 -2.93 8.50
CA GLY A 313 24.63 -4.03 8.36
C GLY A 313 24.45 -5.19 9.35
N TYR A 314 23.31 -5.25 10.05
CA TYR A 314 23.07 -6.29 11.05
C TYR A 314 22.56 -7.62 10.48
N ALA A 315 22.21 -7.66 9.20
CA ALA A 315 21.70 -8.85 8.54
C ALA A 315 22.80 -9.81 8.04
N GLY A 316 24.05 -9.63 8.53
CA GLY A 316 25.24 -10.29 8.01
C GLY A 316 25.82 -9.51 6.82
N ASN A 317 27.15 -9.48 6.71
CA ASN A 317 27.85 -8.88 5.58
C ASN A 317 27.46 -9.60 4.29
N ALA A 318 26.55 -9.04 3.51
CA ALA A 318 26.38 -9.38 2.10
C ALA A 318 27.41 -8.65 1.22
N GLU A 319 28.60 -8.37 1.77
CA GLU A 319 29.78 -7.85 1.05
C GLU A 319 30.95 -8.85 1.07
N ASP A 320 30.76 -10.05 1.65
CA ASP A 320 31.76 -11.13 1.67
C ASP A 320 31.28 -12.35 0.86
N VAL A 321 31.07 -12.19 -0.46
CA VAL A 321 31.20 -13.26 -1.50
C VAL A 321 31.64 -12.63 -2.82
#